data_AF-A0A3N5ZK87-F1
#
_entry.id   AF-A0A3N5ZK87-F1
#
_cell.length_a   1.000
_cell.length_b   1.000
_cell.length_c   1.000
_cell.angle_alpha   90.00
_cell.angle_beta   90.00
_cell.angle_gamma   90.00
#
_symmetry.space_group_name_H-M   'P 1'
#
loop_
_entity.id
_entity.type
_entity.pdbx_description
1 polymer ?
#
loop_
_entity_poly.entity_id
_entity_poly.type
_entity_poly.pdbx_seq_one_letter_code
_entity_poly.pdbx_strand_id
1 'polypeptide(L)'
;MPTINEKDFITEIIFCIRRSDIIKAKALVQFFAEVNPKTQNRVLYELSKSHDDIAFPVLDYLCEIKSNQNQINQKIYDLLLEISYGNPEIIARYIKCKHPNQTTYLQIAGDLKMKEAIPALSEIMQSSQDPKILEEVIKTLGAIGAEDCISILIPFLYSVDPVLKVAAISAMSEIGTPPAIEQLSRAITGDNRTDIPIINGLS
;
A
#
# COMPACT_ATOMS: atom_id res chain seq x y z
N MET A 1 -21.33 25.48 12.57
CA MET A 1 -21.66 24.27 11.80
C MET A 1 -22.64 23.45 12.62
N PRO A 2 -23.61 22.75 12.00
CA PRO A 2 -24.51 21.89 12.75
C PRO A 2 -23.67 20.81 13.46
N THR A 3 -23.89 20.66 14.76
CA THR A 3 -23.28 19.59 15.54
C THR A 3 -23.87 18.26 15.08
N ILE A 4 -23.03 17.37 14.56
CA ILE A 4 -23.46 16.03 14.16
C ILE A 4 -24.01 15.30 15.38
N ASN A 5 -25.22 14.75 15.25
CA ASN A 5 -25.73 13.82 16.25
C ASN A 5 -24.99 12.49 16.12
N GLU A 6 -24.00 12.25 16.97
CA GLU A 6 -23.15 11.07 16.91
C GLU A 6 -23.92 9.74 17.06
N LYS A 7 -25.04 9.75 17.80
CA LYS A 7 -25.87 8.56 17.96
C LYS A 7 -26.57 8.20 16.65
N ASP A 8 -27.13 9.20 15.98
CA ASP A 8 -27.79 9.00 14.68
C ASP A 8 -26.75 8.61 13.62
N PHE A 9 -25.59 9.27 13.63
CA PHE A 9 -24.46 8.94 12.76
C PHE A 9 -24.05 7.47 12.86
N ILE A 10 -23.78 6.97 14.07
CA ILE A 10 -23.41 5.55 14.26
C ILE A 10 -24.54 4.61 13.87
N THR A 11 -25.78 4.95 14.23
CA THR A 11 -26.94 4.12 13.88
C THR A 11 -27.06 3.97 12.38
N GLU A 12 -26.86 5.06 11.64
CA GLU A 12 -26.97 5.07 10.18
C GLU A 12 -25.78 4.36 9.52
N ILE A 13 -24.56 4.52 10.04
CA ILE A 13 -23.39 3.76 9.58
C ILE A 13 -23.62 2.25 9.73
N ILE A 14 -24.08 1.81 10.91
CA ILE A 14 -24.38 0.39 11.16
C ILE A 14 -25.47 -0.11 10.23
N PHE A 15 -26.50 0.71 9.96
CA PHE A 15 -27.54 0.38 9.00
C PHE A 15 -26.98 0.18 7.59
N CYS A 16 -26.09 1.07 7.13
CA CYS A 16 -25.43 0.96 5.82
C CYS A 16 -24.58 -0.31 5.75
N ILE A 17 -23.80 -0.60 6.81
CA ILE A 17 -22.96 -1.81 6.91
C ILE A 17 -23.82 -3.07 6.77
N ARG A 18 -24.94 -3.17 7.48
CA ARG A 18 -25.84 -4.34 7.42
C ARG A 18 -26.55 -4.50 6.07
N ARG A 19 -26.69 -3.43 5.31
CA ARG A 19 -27.34 -3.42 3.99
C ARG A 19 -26.35 -3.51 2.83
N SER A 20 -25.04 -3.55 3.11
CA SER A 20 -23.98 -3.40 2.11
C SER A 20 -24.15 -2.12 1.25
N ASP A 21 -24.68 -1.03 1.83
CA ASP A 21 -24.89 0.25 1.15
C ASP A 21 -23.61 1.10 1.17
N ILE A 22 -22.71 0.80 0.23
CA ILE A 22 -21.39 1.45 0.12
C ILE A 22 -21.53 2.95 -0.16
N ILE A 23 -22.50 3.34 -1.00
CA ILE A 23 -22.67 4.74 -1.42
C ILE A 23 -23.06 5.59 -0.22
N LYS A 24 -24.07 5.14 0.55
CA LYS A 24 -24.51 5.86 1.74
C LYS A 24 -23.47 5.81 2.85
N ALA A 25 -22.78 4.68 3.03
CA ALA A 25 -21.67 4.59 3.99
C ALA A 25 -20.57 5.61 3.67
N LYS A 26 -20.13 5.73 2.42
CA LYS A 26 -19.14 6.72 1.97
C LYS A 26 -19.63 8.16 2.22
N ALA A 27 -20.88 8.47 1.88
CA ALA A 27 -21.46 9.79 2.12
C ALA A 27 -21.45 10.16 3.62
N LEU A 28 -21.78 9.20 4.50
CA LEU A 28 -21.76 9.44 5.94
C LEU A 28 -20.33 9.64 6.44
N VAL A 29 -19.37 8.79 6.08
CA VAL A 29 -18.00 8.91 6.61
C VAL A 29 -17.25 10.16 6.14
N GLN A 30 -17.80 10.99 5.25
CA GLN A 30 -17.29 12.35 5.03
C GLN A 30 -17.24 13.18 6.31
N PHE A 31 -18.19 12.94 7.21
CA PHE A 31 -18.28 13.59 8.52
C PHE A 31 -17.43 12.89 9.60
N PHE A 32 -16.65 11.86 9.23
CA PHE A 32 -15.89 11.05 10.18
C PHE A 32 -14.89 11.88 10.99
N ALA A 33 -14.27 12.91 10.40
CA ALA A 33 -13.33 13.79 11.10
C ALA A 33 -14.02 14.74 12.11
N GLU A 34 -15.33 14.95 11.97
CA GLU A 34 -16.11 15.90 12.79
C GLU A 34 -16.73 15.25 14.04
N VAL A 35 -16.86 13.92 14.07
CA VAL A 35 -17.31 13.17 15.25
C VAL A 35 -16.17 12.89 16.22
N ASN A 36 -16.48 12.70 17.50
CA ASN A 36 -15.42 12.48 18.49
C ASN A 36 -14.65 11.15 18.29
N PRO A 37 -13.45 11.01 18.89
CA PRO A 37 -12.62 9.81 18.73
C PRO A 37 -13.29 8.51 19.18
N LYS A 38 -14.18 8.54 20.18
CA LYS A 38 -14.91 7.32 20.61
C LYS A 38 -15.84 6.83 19.50
N THR A 39 -16.51 7.75 18.83
CA THR A 39 -17.40 7.48 17.71
C THR A 39 -16.61 7.04 16.47
N GLN A 40 -15.46 7.66 16.18
CA GLN A 40 -14.55 7.19 15.12
C GLN A 40 -14.11 5.73 15.35
N ASN A 41 -13.64 5.41 16.56
CA ASN A 41 -13.25 4.05 16.94
C ASN A 41 -14.43 3.07 16.83
N ARG A 42 -15.64 3.52 17.14
CA ARG A 42 -16.85 2.70 16.99
C ARG A 42 -17.13 2.38 15.52
N VAL A 43 -16.97 3.34 14.60
CA VAL A 43 -17.09 3.07 13.15
C VAL A 43 -16.07 2.04 12.69
N LEU A 44 -14.79 2.21 13.04
CA LEU A 44 -13.74 1.27 12.66
C LEU A 44 -13.99 -0.15 13.22
N TYR A 45 -14.50 -0.24 14.45
CA TYR A 45 -14.91 -1.52 15.04
C TYR A 45 -16.06 -2.19 14.27
N GLU A 46 -17.07 -1.42 13.83
CA GLU A 46 -18.17 -1.99 13.06
C GLU A 46 -17.71 -2.45 11.66
N LEU A 47 -16.80 -1.70 11.03
CA LEU A 47 -16.18 -2.09 9.76
C LEU A 47 -15.36 -3.38 9.91
N SER A 48 -14.59 -3.54 10.99
CA SER A 48 -13.81 -4.76 11.24
C SER A 48 -14.64 -6.01 11.54
N LYS A 49 -15.96 -5.85 11.78
CA LYS A 49 -16.90 -6.96 11.95
C LYS A 49 -17.79 -7.19 10.72
N SER A 50 -17.60 -6.39 9.68
CA SER A 50 -18.39 -6.46 8.44
C SER A 50 -17.70 -7.28 7.35
N HIS A 51 -18.44 -7.57 6.28
CA HIS A 51 -17.88 -8.24 5.11
C HIS A 51 -16.92 -7.31 4.34
N ASP A 52 -15.90 -7.89 3.73
CA ASP A 52 -14.84 -7.14 3.02
C ASP A 52 -15.37 -6.33 1.84
N ASP A 53 -16.51 -6.75 1.25
CA ASP A 53 -17.17 -6.07 0.14
C ASP A 53 -17.68 -4.65 0.50
N ILE A 54 -18.02 -4.42 1.76
CA ILE A 54 -18.36 -3.09 2.30
C ILE A 54 -17.23 -2.47 3.13
N ALA A 55 -16.51 -3.27 3.93
CA ALA A 55 -15.44 -2.77 4.78
C ALA A 55 -14.35 -2.09 3.93
N PHE A 56 -13.89 -2.79 2.89
CA PHE A 56 -12.74 -2.35 2.12
C PHE A 56 -13.01 -1.05 1.35
N PRO A 57 -14.12 -0.89 0.59
CA PRO A 57 -14.37 0.37 -0.10
C PRO A 57 -14.58 1.56 0.84
N VAL A 58 -15.12 1.34 2.04
CA VAL A 58 -15.32 2.43 3.02
C VAL A 58 -14.00 2.81 3.69
N LEU A 59 -13.14 1.84 4.03
CA LEU A 59 -11.80 2.09 4.57
C LEU A 59 -10.90 2.77 3.54
N ASP A 60 -10.95 2.33 2.29
CA ASP A 60 -10.29 3.02 1.17
C ASP A 60 -10.71 4.49 1.10
N TYR A 61 -12.01 4.77 1.18
CA TYR A 61 -12.49 6.14 1.16
C TYR A 61 -12.04 6.94 2.39
N LEU A 62 -11.97 6.31 3.56
CA LEU A 62 -11.45 6.93 4.79
C LEU A 62 -9.96 7.30 4.68
N CYS A 63 -9.15 6.56 3.91
CA CYS A 63 -7.77 6.94 3.62
C CYS A 63 -7.67 8.28 2.86
N GLU A 64 -8.65 8.59 1.99
CA GLU A 64 -8.67 9.85 1.23
C GLU A 64 -8.99 11.06 2.12
N ILE A 65 -9.88 10.88 3.10
CA ILE A 65 -10.41 11.97 3.94
C ILE A 65 -9.37 12.53 4.92
N LYS A 66 -8.16 11.93 5.00
CA LYS A 66 -7.01 12.34 5.83
C LYS A 66 -7.40 13.12 7.09
N SER A 67 -7.74 12.40 8.16
CA SER A 67 -7.89 13.02 9.47
C SER A 67 -6.55 13.61 9.91
N ASN A 68 -6.55 14.78 10.54
CA ASN A 68 -5.34 15.35 11.18
C ASN A 68 -4.87 14.51 12.40
N GLN A 69 -5.57 13.43 12.73
CA GLN A 69 -5.27 12.53 13.85
C GLN A 69 -4.46 11.32 13.38
N ASN A 70 -3.13 11.38 13.55
CA ASN A 70 -2.20 10.31 13.14
C ASN A 70 -2.58 8.92 13.66
N GLN A 71 -3.08 8.82 14.90
CA GLN A 71 -3.47 7.54 15.50
C GLN A 71 -4.66 6.89 14.78
N ILE A 72 -5.61 7.69 14.26
CA ILE A 72 -6.78 7.16 13.56
C ILE A 72 -6.37 6.67 12.16
N ASN A 73 -5.49 7.41 11.47
CA ASN A 73 -4.96 6.98 10.17
C ASN A 73 -4.20 5.65 10.29
N GLN A 74 -3.41 5.47 11.36
CA GLN A 74 -2.77 4.19 11.65
C GLN A 74 -3.79 3.07 11.86
N LYS A 75 -4.86 3.28 12.63
CA LYS A 75 -5.90 2.25 12.82
C LYS A 75 -6.62 1.87 11.53
N ILE A 76 -6.84 2.83 10.62
CA ILE A 76 -7.41 2.55 9.30
C ILE A 76 -6.43 1.66 8.51
N TYR A 77 -5.14 1.99 8.53
CA TYR A 77 -4.10 1.20 7.88
C TYR A 77 -3.99 -0.22 8.46
N ASP A 78 -3.96 -0.36 9.80
CA ASP A 78 -3.91 -1.66 10.48
C ASP A 78 -5.10 -2.54 10.11
N LEU A 79 -6.30 -1.95 10.01
CA LEU A 79 -7.49 -2.70 9.61
C LEU A 79 -7.47 -3.08 8.13
N LEU A 80 -6.95 -2.22 7.25
CA LEU A 80 -6.71 -2.58 5.86
C LEU A 80 -5.70 -3.72 5.77
N LEU A 81 -4.61 -3.70 6.53
CA LEU A 81 -3.65 -4.81 6.62
C LEU A 81 -4.33 -6.12 7.06
N GLU A 82 -5.13 -6.08 8.12
CA GLU A 82 -5.86 -7.24 8.66
C GLU A 82 -6.78 -7.86 7.60
N ILE A 83 -7.59 -7.05 6.92
CA ILE A 83 -8.50 -7.51 5.86
C ILE A 83 -7.72 -8.01 4.66
N SER A 84 -6.57 -7.40 4.36
CA SER A 84 -5.77 -7.73 3.17
C SER A 84 -4.99 -9.04 3.31
N TYR A 85 -4.65 -9.46 4.52
CA TYR A 85 -3.86 -10.68 4.79
C TYR A 85 -4.45 -11.94 4.13
N GLY A 86 -5.78 -12.06 4.05
CA GLY A 86 -6.46 -13.20 3.42
C GLY A 86 -6.97 -12.94 1.99
N ASN A 87 -6.75 -11.74 1.44
CA ASN A 87 -7.46 -11.26 0.25
C ASN A 87 -6.50 -10.66 -0.81
N PRO A 88 -5.55 -11.44 -1.36
CA PRO A 88 -4.58 -10.93 -2.32
C PRO A 88 -5.22 -10.41 -3.62
N GLU A 89 -6.35 -10.95 -4.03
CA GLU A 89 -7.09 -10.49 -5.22
C GLU A 89 -7.59 -9.05 -5.07
N ILE A 90 -8.03 -8.68 -3.87
CA ILE A 90 -8.47 -7.31 -3.58
C ILE A 90 -7.28 -6.36 -3.68
N ILE A 91 -6.14 -6.72 -3.09
CA ILE A 91 -4.92 -5.91 -3.18
C ILE A 91 -4.45 -5.76 -4.61
N ALA A 92 -4.37 -6.85 -5.38
CA ALA A 92 -3.99 -6.81 -6.78
C ALA A 92 -4.91 -5.87 -7.60
N ARG A 93 -6.22 -5.90 -7.36
CA ARG A 93 -7.18 -4.99 -8.01
C ARG A 93 -6.91 -3.53 -7.68
N TYR A 94 -6.73 -3.21 -6.40
CA TYR A 94 -6.50 -1.83 -5.97
C TYR A 94 -5.13 -1.30 -6.40
N ILE A 95 -4.10 -2.14 -6.42
CA ILE A 95 -2.79 -1.81 -6.99
C ILE A 95 -2.91 -1.42 -8.46
N LYS A 96 -3.66 -2.17 -9.28
CA LYS A 96 -3.78 -1.89 -10.73
C LYS A 96 -4.59 -0.64 -11.04
N CYS A 97 -5.55 -0.28 -10.21
CA CYS A 97 -6.39 0.89 -10.43
C CYS A 97 -5.61 2.17 -10.08
N LYS A 98 -5.59 3.14 -11.00
CA LYS A 98 -5.06 4.47 -10.67
C LYS A 98 -6.07 5.22 -9.81
N HIS A 99 -5.86 5.20 -8.49
CA HIS A 99 -6.69 5.92 -7.52
C HIS A 99 -5.82 6.59 -6.44
N PRO A 100 -6.36 7.55 -5.65
CA PRO A 100 -5.55 8.38 -4.75
C PRO A 100 -4.73 7.61 -3.70
N ASN A 101 -5.20 6.43 -3.28
CA ASN A 101 -4.55 5.60 -2.26
C ASN A 101 -3.73 4.45 -2.84
N GLN A 102 -3.41 4.45 -4.14
CA GLN A 102 -2.71 3.34 -4.79
C GLN A 102 -1.40 2.98 -4.04
N THR A 103 -0.68 4.00 -3.56
CA THR A 103 0.55 3.83 -2.76
C THR A 103 0.31 3.11 -1.43
N THR A 104 -0.86 3.28 -0.80
CA THR A 104 -1.22 2.55 0.42
C THR A 104 -1.31 1.05 0.15
N TYR A 105 -1.83 0.65 -1.00
CA TYR A 105 -1.95 -0.77 -1.35
C TYR A 105 -0.62 -1.37 -1.84
N LEU A 106 0.24 -0.55 -2.46
CA LEU A 106 1.65 -0.92 -2.69
C LEU A 106 2.35 -1.21 -1.35
N GLN A 107 2.21 -0.30 -0.38
CA GLN A 107 2.78 -0.48 0.97
C GLN A 107 2.23 -1.72 1.67
N ILE A 108 0.92 -1.94 1.64
CA ILE A 108 0.29 -3.14 2.22
C ILE A 108 0.84 -4.43 1.60
N ALA A 109 1.00 -4.48 0.27
CA ALA A 109 1.58 -5.66 -0.39
C ALA A 109 3.01 -5.93 0.06
N GLY A 110 3.82 -4.88 0.25
CA GLY A 110 5.17 -4.96 0.81
C GLY A 110 5.18 -5.46 2.25
N ASP A 111 4.41 -4.81 3.14
CA ASP A 111 4.34 -5.13 4.57
C ASP A 111 3.85 -6.57 4.82
N LEU A 112 2.92 -7.05 3.98
CA LEU A 112 2.39 -8.42 4.05
C LEU A 112 3.25 -9.44 3.29
N LYS A 113 4.32 -9.01 2.62
CA LYS A 113 5.16 -9.84 1.74
C LYS A 113 4.37 -10.64 0.71
N MET A 114 3.37 -9.98 0.11
CA MET A 114 2.34 -10.60 -0.71
C MET A 114 2.85 -10.93 -2.12
N LYS A 115 3.34 -12.16 -2.30
CA LYS A 115 3.88 -12.64 -3.60
C LYS A 115 2.84 -12.63 -4.71
N GLU A 116 1.58 -12.83 -4.36
CA GLU A 116 0.43 -12.79 -5.27
C GLU A 116 0.24 -11.43 -5.93
N ALA A 117 0.80 -10.35 -5.36
CA ALA A 117 0.78 -9.02 -5.95
C ALA A 117 1.83 -8.82 -7.05
N ILE A 118 2.86 -9.67 -7.16
CA ILE A 118 3.97 -9.52 -8.11
C ILE A 118 3.50 -9.36 -9.57
N PRO A 119 2.53 -10.15 -10.08
CA PRO A 119 2.02 -9.95 -11.44
C PRO A 119 1.40 -8.56 -11.66
N ALA A 120 0.68 -8.04 -10.66
CA ALA A 120 0.09 -6.70 -10.74
C ALA A 120 1.16 -5.60 -10.71
N LEU A 121 2.18 -5.75 -9.87
CA LEU A 121 3.33 -4.85 -9.81
C LEU A 121 4.11 -4.84 -11.14
N SER A 122 4.33 -6.01 -11.75
CA SER A 122 4.98 -6.14 -13.06
C SER A 122 4.22 -5.40 -14.16
N GLU A 123 2.89 -5.48 -14.17
CA GLU A 123 2.04 -4.76 -15.12
C GLU A 123 2.14 -3.24 -14.95
N ILE A 124 2.23 -2.74 -13.72
CA ILE A 124 2.47 -1.31 -13.46
C ILE A 124 3.83 -0.87 -13.98
N MET A 125 4.88 -1.68 -13.77
CA MET A 125 6.23 -1.36 -14.26
C MET A 125 6.28 -1.25 -15.79
N GLN A 126 5.44 -1.98 -16.51
CA GLN A 126 5.38 -1.94 -17.97
C GLN A 126 4.52 -0.78 -18.50
N SER A 127 3.47 -0.40 -17.76
CA SER A 127 2.47 0.56 -18.21
C SER A 127 2.69 1.99 -17.72
N SER A 128 3.30 2.17 -16.54
CA SER A 128 3.47 3.48 -15.90
C SER A 128 4.67 4.25 -16.46
N GLN A 129 4.50 5.56 -16.60
CA GLN A 129 5.56 6.52 -16.94
C GLN A 129 5.84 7.49 -15.80
N ASP A 130 5.15 7.35 -14.66
CA ASP A 130 5.35 8.21 -13.49
C ASP A 130 6.52 7.67 -12.64
N PRO A 131 7.67 8.39 -12.58
CA PRO A 131 8.84 7.92 -11.84
C PRO A 131 8.56 7.65 -10.37
N LYS A 132 7.62 8.38 -9.75
CA LYS A 132 7.26 8.18 -8.34
C LYS A 132 6.55 6.85 -8.13
N ILE A 133 5.65 6.49 -9.04
CA ILE A 133 4.96 5.20 -8.99
C ILE A 133 5.95 4.06 -9.27
N LEU A 134 6.86 4.23 -10.24
CA LEU A 134 7.89 3.23 -10.53
C LEU A 134 8.82 3.02 -9.33
N GLU A 135 9.26 4.10 -8.68
CA GLU A 135 10.07 4.03 -7.44
C GLU A 135 9.34 3.26 -6.34
N GLU A 136 8.06 3.56 -6.11
CA GLU A 136 7.26 2.90 -5.07
C GLU A 136 7.05 1.41 -5.36
N VAL A 137 6.80 1.04 -6.62
CA VAL A 137 6.69 -0.36 -7.02
C VAL A 137 8.02 -1.10 -6.84
N ILE A 138 9.16 -0.48 -7.17
CA ILE A 138 10.48 -1.06 -6.94
C ILE A 138 10.71 -1.34 -5.45
N LYS A 139 10.41 -0.37 -4.58
CA LYS A 139 10.51 -0.55 -3.12
C LYS A 139 9.58 -1.67 -2.64
N THR A 140 8.35 -1.72 -3.15
CA THR A 140 7.39 -2.76 -2.81
C THR A 140 7.89 -4.15 -3.18
N LEU A 141 8.48 -4.32 -4.37
CA LEU A 141 9.08 -5.58 -4.82
C LEU A 141 10.24 -6.01 -3.91
N GLY A 142 11.06 -5.07 -3.43
CA GLY A 142 12.10 -5.29 -2.42
C GLY A 142 11.52 -5.78 -1.08
N ALA A 143 10.52 -5.08 -0.56
CA ALA A 143 9.85 -5.42 0.69
C ALA A 143 9.16 -6.79 0.65
N ILE A 144 8.59 -7.17 -0.50
CA ILE A 144 8.05 -8.53 -0.72
C ILE A 144 9.15 -9.59 -0.57
N GLY A 145 10.37 -9.30 -1.03
CA GLY A 145 11.55 -10.14 -0.77
C GLY A 145 11.55 -11.47 -1.52
N ALA A 146 10.74 -11.64 -2.57
CA ALA A 146 10.68 -12.87 -3.34
C ALA A 146 11.73 -12.90 -4.46
N GLU A 147 12.33 -14.06 -4.72
CA GLU A 147 13.28 -14.22 -5.84
C GLU A 147 12.64 -13.90 -7.19
N ASP A 148 11.33 -14.14 -7.34
CA ASP A 148 10.58 -13.80 -8.55
C ASP A 148 10.65 -12.30 -8.91
N CYS A 149 10.84 -11.43 -7.90
CA CYS A 149 11.01 -9.99 -8.07
C CYS A 149 12.32 -9.62 -8.80
N ILE A 150 13.36 -10.45 -8.71
CA ILE A 150 14.71 -10.15 -9.23
C ILE A 150 14.65 -9.87 -10.73
N SER A 151 13.94 -10.71 -11.48
CA SER A 151 13.80 -10.54 -12.94
C SER A 151 13.18 -9.19 -13.33
N ILE A 152 12.28 -8.66 -12.50
CA ILE A 152 11.59 -7.38 -12.71
C ILE A 152 12.52 -6.21 -12.36
N LEU A 153 13.39 -6.38 -11.37
CA LEU A 153 14.28 -5.33 -10.86
C LEU A 153 15.56 -5.14 -11.69
N ILE A 154 16.04 -6.17 -12.40
CA ILE A 154 17.29 -6.13 -13.19
C ILE A 154 17.40 -4.91 -14.11
N PRO A 155 16.38 -4.56 -14.93
CA PRO A 155 16.48 -3.40 -15.83
C PRO A 155 16.74 -2.08 -15.09
N PHE A 156 16.27 -1.96 -13.84
CA PHE A 156 16.37 -0.74 -13.06
C PHE A 156 17.74 -0.56 -12.39
N LEU A 157 18.50 -1.64 -12.18
CA LEU A 157 19.92 -1.54 -11.79
C LEU A 157 20.76 -0.74 -12.80
N TYR A 158 20.31 -0.68 -14.06
CA TYR A 158 20.97 0.04 -15.14
C TYR A 158 20.18 1.28 -15.61
N SER A 159 19.20 1.73 -14.81
CA SER A 159 18.38 2.89 -15.16
C SER A 159 19.22 4.16 -15.37
N VAL A 160 18.80 5.00 -16.31
CA VAL A 160 19.36 6.36 -16.46
C VAL A 160 18.86 7.31 -15.38
N ASP A 161 17.72 6.98 -14.76
CA ASP A 161 17.19 7.71 -13.61
C ASP A 161 17.93 7.24 -12.34
N PRO A 162 18.71 8.13 -11.67
CA PRO A 162 19.46 7.76 -10.47
C PRO A 162 18.56 7.33 -9.31
N VAL A 163 17.34 7.87 -9.21
CA VAL A 163 16.40 7.53 -8.15
C VAL A 163 15.94 6.08 -8.31
N LEU A 164 15.52 5.71 -9.52
CA LEU A 164 15.11 4.33 -9.82
C LEU A 164 16.26 3.35 -9.70
N LYS A 165 17.48 3.76 -10.07
CA LYS A 165 18.68 2.93 -9.89
C LYS A 165 18.98 2.65 -8.42
N VAL A 166 18.99 3.68 -7.59
CA VAL A 166 19.21 3.52 -6.14
C VAL A 166 18.10 2.66 -5.52
N ALA A 167 16.84 2.91 -5.88
CA ALA A 167 15.72 2.11 -5.40
C ALA A 167 15.88 0.62 -5.78
N ALA A 168 16.32 0.31 -7.00
CA ALA A 168 16.52 -1.06 -7.45
C ALA A 168 17.68 -1.75 -6.72
N ILE A 169 18.78 -1.03 -6.46
CA ILE A 169 19.89 -1.51 -5.65
C ILE A 169 19.39 -1.85 -4.24
N SER A 170 18.68 -0.92 -3.59
CA SER A 170 18.12 -1.13 -2.25
C SER A 170 17.16 -2.33 -2.22
N ALA A 171 16.25 -2.43 -3.18
CA ALA A 171 15.29 -3.53 -3.27
C ALA A 171 15.98 -4.89 -3.46
N MET A 172 17.01 -4.97 -4.31
CA MET A 172 17.81 -6.19 -4.49
C MET A 172 18.58 -6.57 -3.22
N SER A 173 19.12 -5.57 -2.50
CA SER A 173 19.79 -5.80 -1.20
C SER A 173 18.82 -6.30 -0.13
N GLU A 174 17.58 -5.78 -0.11
CA GLU A 174 16.51 -6.25 0.78
C GLU A 174 16.09 -7.69 0.47
N ILE A 175 16.05 -8.09 -0.81
CA ILE A 175 15.80 -9.48 -1.22
C ILE A 175 16.92 -10.39 -0.70
N GLY A 176 18.19 -9.99 -0.84
CA GLY A 176 19.34 -10.60 -0.16
C GLY A 176 19.62 -12.07 -0.51
N THR A 177 18.97 -12.63 -1.52
CA THR A 177 19.20 -14.03 -1.94
C THR A 177 20.48 -14.14 -2.79
N PRO A 178 21.10 -15.33 -2.90
CA PRO A 178 22.31 -15.50 -3.72
C PRO A 178 22.15 -14.99 -5.16
N PRO A 179 21.02 -15.22 -5.87
CA PRO A 179 20.80 -14.63 -7.18
C PRO A 179 20.75 -13.10 -7.18
N ALA A 180 20.16 -12.47 -6.15
CA ALA A 180 20.10 -11.01 -6.03
C ALA A 180 21.50 -10.42 -5.81
N ILE A 181 22.29 -11.04 -4.92
CA ILE A 181 23.69 -10.69 -4.65
C ILE A 181 24.55 -10.80 -5.93
N GLU A 182 24.33 -11.84 -6.73
CA GLU A 182 25.03 -12.01 -8.01
C GLU A 182 24.71 -10.87 -8.99
N GLN A 183 23.45 -10.47 -9.10
CA GLN A 183 23.07 -9.34 -9.97
C GLN A 183 23.66 -8.01 -9.47
N LEU A 184 23.62 -7.77 -8.16
CA LEU A 184 24.24 -6.59 -7.55
C LEU A 184 25.74 -6.53 -7.81
N SER A 185 26.45 -7.65 -7.65
CA SER A 185 27.90 -7.72 -7.90
C SER A 185 28.26 -7.39 -9.36
N ARG A 186 27.41 -7.80 -10.31
CA ARG A 186 27.56 -7.46 -11.75
C ARG A 186 27.23 -6.00 -12.06
N ALA A 187 26.52 -5.30 -11.18
CA ALA A 187 26.12 -3.91 -11.36
C ALA A 187 27.17 -2.91 -10.82
N ILE A 188 28.25 -3.38 -10.17
CA ILE A 188 29.36 -2.53 -9.72
C ILE A 188 30.12 -2.00 -10.93
N THR A 189 30.15 -0.68 -11.10
CA THR A 189 30.76 -0.03 -12.30
C THR A 189 31.92 0.92 -12.00
N GLY A 190 32.30 1.10 -10.73
CA GLY A 190 33.28 2.10 -10.29
C GLY A 190 32.65 3.47 -9.95
N ASP A 191 31.33 3.56 -9.87
CA ASP A 191 30.62 4.77 -9.42
C ASP A 191 30.27 4.63 -7.93
N ASN A 192 30.99 5.35 -7.08
CA ASN A 192 30.78 5.32 -5.63
C ASN A 192 29.33 5.61 -5.20
N ARG A 193 28.54 6.36 -5.99
CA ARG A 193 27.15 6.67 -5.63
C ARG A 193 26.25 5.43 -5.66
N THR A 194 26.59 4.45 -6.50
CA THR A 194 25.85 3.18 -6.65
C THR A 194 26.59 2.03 -6.00
N ASP A 195 27.91 2.03 -6.09
CA ASP A 195 28.76 0.95 -5.60
C ASP A 195 28.79 0.89 -4.07
N ILE A 196 28.80 2.04 -3.36
CA ILE A 196 28.78 2.04 -1.89
C ILE A 196 27.48 1.41 -1.35
N PRO A 197 26.28 1.79 -1.83
CA PRO A 197 25.04 1.10 -1.47
C PRO A 197 25.06 -0.40 -1.79
N ILE A 198 25.61 -0.80 -2.94
CA ILE A 198 25.76 -2.23 -3.30
C ILE A 198 26.66 -2.94 -2.27
N ILE A 199 27.87 -2.41 -2.03
CA ILE A 199 28.86 -3.01 -1.13
C ILE A 199 28.29 -3.16 0.29
N ASN A 200 27.59 -2.15 0.81
CA ASN A 200 26.93 -2.21 2.12
C ASN A 200 25.80 -3.25 2.17
N GLY A 201 25.13 -3.52 1.05
CA GLY A 201 24.10 -4.56 0.97
C GLY A 201 24.66 -5.98 0.89
N LEU A 202 25.95 -6.13 0.57
CA LEU A 202 26.64 -7.42 0.44
C LEU A 202 27.42 -7.84 1.70
N SER A 203 27.61 -6.92 2.66
CA SER A 203 28.33 -7.15 3.93
C SER A 203 27.42 -7.65 5.04
#